data_AF-A0A0G4PKF0-F1
#
_entry.id   AF-A0A0G4PKF0-F1
#
_cell.length_a   1.000
_cell.length_b   1.000
_cell.length_c   1.000
_cell.angle_alpha   90.00
_cell.angle_beta   90.00
_cell.angle_gamma   90.00
#
_symmetry.space_group_name_H-M   'P 1'
#
loop_
_entity.id
_entity.type
_entity.pdbx_description
1 polymer ?
#
loop_
_entity_poly.entity_id
_entity_poly.type
_entity_poly.pdbx_seq_one_letter_code
_entity_poly.pdbx_strand_id
1 'polypeptide(L)'
;MDLPSASFSFFLPSVYDGTKLECRVYLPSVLQNIESATTWPNRGAIVAHPYATLGGCYDDPVVSFIGSELLQAGCVVGTFNFRGAGDSEGRTSWTAKPELGDYVSFYGFMLQYLHFLKLALTPREEVDSPKPRKASDGVKNNTDIHLILGGYSYGSLIASNVPTLDTMLDLSQSAPTTTPTNKSTPIHEIRSIAKRIAALSLEQIQMSHNLADVPDLRALTTSISYLLVSPLLPPISQFLTVFSTLSLNVKTDTPKGPHIPCPRPADQQSTHHTLALFGDQDTFTSVGKLERWSDKMVHMPCSEFQFRMIDGAGHFWRENGVEVRARHALKEWLREI
;
A
#
# COMPACT_ATOMS: atom_id res chain seq x y z
N MET A 1 -5.49 -11.74 17.06
CA MET A 1 -5.27 -10.46 17.76
C MET A 1 -5.61 -9.36 16.79
N ASP A 2 -6.27 -8.32 17.27
CA ASP A 2 -6.60 -7.16 16.44
C ASP A 2 -5.40 -6.23 16.33
N LEU A 3 -5.47 -5.31 15.37
CA LEU A 3 -4.45 -4.30 15.19
C LEU A 3 -4.36 -3.43 16.46
N PRO A 4 -3.15 -3.16 17.00
CA PRO A 4 -3.00 -2.34 18.19
C PRO A 4 -3.31 -0.86 17.89
N SER A 5 -3.26 0.00 18.89
CA SER A 5 -3.32 1.45 18.67
C SER A 5 -2.21 1.92 17.72
N ALA A 6 -2.53 2.89 16.86
CA ALA A 6 -1.58 3.42 15.89
C ALA A 6 -0.37 4.06 16.57
N SER A 7 0.81 3.82 16.01
CA SER A 7 2.05 4.49 16.44
C SER A 7 2.02 5.97 16.08
N PHE A 8 1.44 6.30 14.92
CA PHE A 8 1.23 7.67 14.48
C PHE A 8 -0.13 7.82 13.81
N SER A 9 -0.83 8.91 14.12
CA SER A 9 -2.02 9.39 13.42
C SER A 9 -1.74 10.78 12.86
N PHE A 10 -2.06 11.01 11.60
CA PHE A 10 -1.78 12.27 10.90
C PHE A 10 -2.73 12.44 9.72
N PHE A 11 -2.58 13.56 9.01
CA PHE A 11 -3.34 13.82 7.80
C PHE A 11 -2.43 14.00 6.60
N LEU A 12 -2.89 13.56 5.43
CA LEU A 12 -2.24 13.81 4.15
C LEU A 12 -3.18 14.55 3.19
N PRO A 13 -2.66 15.40 2.29
CA PRO A 13 -3.45 15.91 1.17
C PRO A 13 -3.60 14.84 0.07
N SER A 14 -4.79 14.75 -0.53
CA SER A 14 -5.02 13.97 -1.75
C SER A 14 -4.28 14.60 -2.92
N VAL A 15 -3.54 13.81 -3.72
CA VAL A 15 -2.90 14.29 -4.96
C VAL A 15 -3.93 14.61 -6.05
N TYR A 16 -5.19 14.20 -5.85
CA TYR A 16 -6.27 14.50 -6.78
C TYR A 16 -6.71 15.97 -6.71
N ASP A 17 -6.94 16.47 -5.50
CA ASP A 17 -7.54 17.80 -5.26
C ASP A 17 -7.16 18.47 -3.94
N GLY A 18 -6.22 17.90 -3.18
CA GLY A 18 -5.79 18.41 -1.87
C GLY A 18 -6.72 18.07 -0.71
N THR A 19 -7.77 17.26 -0.92
CA THR A 19 -8.67 16.80 0.15
C THR A 19 -7.86 16.20 1.30
N LYS A 20 -8.16 16.59 2.54
CA LYS A 20 -7.46 16.11 3.73
C LYS A 20 -7.89 14.68 4.07
N LEU A 21 -6.94 13.77 4.17
CA LEU A 21 -7.13 12.34 4.40
C LEU A 21 -6.57 11.95 5.75
N GLU A 22 -7.39 11.32 6.58
CA GLU A 22 -7.00 10.77 7.87
C GLU A 22 -6.20 9.47 7.69
N CYS A 23 -5.01 9.41 8.30
CA CYS A 23 -4.01 8.38 8.07
C CYS A 23 -3.43 7.86 9.39
N ARG A 24 -3.04 6.57 9.41
CA ARG A 24 -2.40 5.90 10.53
C ARG A 24 -1.22 5.04 10.07
N VAL A 25 -0.18 4.95 10.90
CA VAL A 25 0.96 4.05 10.74
C VAL A 25 1.17 3.25 12.02
N TYR A 26 1.46 1.96 11.87
CA TYR A 26 1.71 1.00 12.94
C TYR A 26 3.12 0.43 12.76
N LEU A 27 3.96 0.60 13.78
CA LEU A 27 5.31 0.07 13.79
C LEU A 27 5.34 -1.35 14.35
N PRO A 28 6.00 -2.31 13.68
CA PRO A 28 6.20 -3.64 14.23
C PRO A 28 7.10 -3.58 15.46
N SER A 29 7.00 -4.56 16.36
CA SER A 29 7.78 -4.60 17.61
C SER A 29 9.29 -4.60 17.39
N VAL A 30 9.76 -5.10 16.24
CA VAL A 30 11.17 -5.05 15.83
C VAL A 30 11.71 -3.62 15.69
N LEU A 31 10.85 -2.62 15.47
CA LEU A 31 11.18 -1.19 15.45
C LEU A 31 10.96 -0.51 16.81
N GLN A 32 11.08 -1.23 17.92
CA GLN A 32 11.05 -0.67 19.28
C GLN A 32 12.44 -0.56 19.93
N ASN A 33 13.46 -1.19 19.35
CA ASN A 33 14.86 -1.14 19.82
C ASN A 33 15.81 -1.03 18.62
N ILE A 34 16.94 -0.32 18.78
CA ILE A 34 17.97 -0.10 17.76
C ILE A 34 18.53 -1.42 17.23
N GLU A 35 18.89 -2.34 18.12
CA GLU A 35 19.54 -3.60 17.74
C GLU A 35 18.66 -4.40 16.76
N SER A 36 17.38 -4.53 17.09
CA SER A 36 16.41 -5.22 16.23
C SER A 36 16.07 -4.40 14.98
N ALA A 37 16.01 -3.07 15.08
CA ALA A 37 15.66 -2.19 13.97
C ALA A 37 16.69 -2.23 12.83
N THR A 38 17.98 -2.38 13.13
CA THR A 38 19.03 -2.51 12.09
C THR A 38 18.90 -3.78 11.25
N THR A 39 18.27 -4.82 11.80
CA THR A 39 18.05 -6.12 11.11
C THR A 39 16.67 -6.21 10.45
N TRP A 40 15.83 -5.19 10.59
CA TRP A 40 14.49 -5.18 10.04
C TRP A 40 14.52 -5.23 8.50
N PRO A 41 13.77 -6.15 7.85
CA PRO A 41 13.80 -6.34 6.40
C PRO A 41 13.15 -5.21 5.58
N ASN A 42 12.85 -4.06 6.20
CA ASN A 42 12.30 -2.88 5.55
C ASN A 42 11.05 -3.17 4.70
N ARG A 43 10.09 -3.87 5.31
CA ARG A 43 8.81 -4.27 4.71
C ARG A 43 7.70 -3.30 5.10
N GLY A 44 6.90 -2.87 4.13
CA GLY A 44 5.71 -2.07 4.37
C GLY A 44 4.45 -2.72 3.80
N ALA A 45 3.29 -2.35 4.34
CA ALA A 45 2.00 -2.77 3.81
C ALA A 45 0.96 -1.64 3.94
N ILE A 46 0.10 -1.51 2.93
CA ILE A 46 -1.10 -0.64 2.96
C ILE A 46 -2.32 -1.55 3.03
N VAL A 47 -3.28 -1.24 3.92
CA VAL A 47 -4.58 -1.94 3.96
C VAL A 47 -5.70 -0.91 3.85
N ALA A 48 -6.24 -0.76 2.64
CA ALA A 48 -7.37 0.12 2.36
C ALA A 48 -8.72 -0.52 2.73
N HIS A 49 -9.63 0.30 3.25
CA HIS A 49 -10.90 -0.13 3.80
C HIS A 49 -12.03 -0.28 2.75
N PRO A 50 -13.19 -0.89 3.09
CA PRO A 50 -14.28 -1.10 2.14
C PRO A 50 -15.08 0.19 1.92
N TYR A 51 -16.17 0.13 1.15
CA TYR A 51 -16.87 1.32 0.67
C TYR A 51 -17.37 2.25 1.79
N ALA A 52 -16.90 3.51 1.79
CA ALA A 52 -17.14 4.47 2.87
C ALA A 52 -18.63 4.76 3.12
N THR A 53 -19.44 4.87 2.07
CA THR A 53 -20.87 5.19 2.22
C THR A 53 -21.69 4.10 2.90
N LEU A 54 -21.17 2.87 2.97
CA LEU A 54 -21.76 1.75 3.71
C LEU A 54 -21.11 1.56 5.09
N GLY A 55 -20.46 2.60 5.61
CA GLY A 55 -19.81 2.59 6.92
C GLY A 55 -18.38 2.06 6.93
N GLY A 56 -17.78 1.82 5.75
CA GLY A 56 -16.38 1.39 5.66
C GLY A 56 -15.41 2.46 6.14
N CYS A 57 -14.49 2.10 7.01
CA CYS A 57 -13.37 2.92 7.44
C CYS A 57 -12.18 2.03 7.84
N TYR A 58 -11.03 2.63 8.10
CA TYR A 58 -9.83 1.90 8.54
C TYR A 58 -9.97 1.14 9.88
N ASP A 59 -11.07 1.31 10.63
CA ASP A 59 -11.40 0.60 11.88
C ASP A 59 -12.27 -0.65 11.59
N ASP A 60 -12.50 -0.96 10.30
CA ASP A 60 -13.20 -2.16 9.88
C ASP A 60 -12.50 -3.43 10.42
N PRO A 61 -13.25 -4.39 10.98
CA PRO A 61 -12.65 -5.61 11.56
C PRO A 61 -11.78 -6.40 10.58
N VAL A 62 -12.11 -6.39 9.28
CA VAL A 62 -11.32 -7.06 8.24
C VAL A 62 -9.99 -6.35 8.05
N VAL A 63 -10.00 -5.02 8.00
CA VAL A 63 -8.78 -4.20 7.94
C VAL A 63 -7.91 -4.46 9.18
N SER A 64 -8.53 -4.52 10.36
CA SER A 64 -7.85 -4.77 11.63
C SER A 64 -7.14 -6.13 11.65
N PHE A 65 -7.84 -7.23 11.32
CA PHE A 65 -7.21 -8.55 11.39
C PHE A 65 -6.12 -8.74 10.34
N ILE A 66 -6.34 -8.26 9.11
CA ILE A 66 -5.35 -8.31 8.02
C ILE A 66 -4.12 -7.49 8.38
N GLY A 67 -4.33 -6.25 8.84
CA GLY A 67 -3.27 -5.38 9.32
C GLY A 67 -2.47 -6.01 10.46
N SER A 68 -3.14 -6.67 11.41
CA SER A 68 -2.46 -7.34 12.52
C SER A 68 -1.54 -8.47 12.04
N GLU A 69 -1.94 -9.28 11.07
CA GLU A 69 -1.07 -10.35 10.54
C GLU A 69 0.15 -9.78 9.82
N LEU A 70 -0.04 -8.72 9.02
CA LEU A 70 1.05 -8.01 8.35
C LEU A 70 2.03 -7.40 9.36
N LEU A 71 1.52 -6.78 10.43
CA LEU A 71 2.32 -6.20 11.50
C LEU A 71 3.14 -7.26 12.24
N GLN A 72 2.54 -8.41 12.53
CA GLN A 72 3.22 -9.56 13.15
C GLN A 72 4.27 -10.20 12.23
N ALA A 73 4.09 -10.11 10.91
CA ALA A 73 5.10 -10.50 9.92
C ALA A 73 6.25 -9.49 9.79
N GLY A 74 6.25 -8.42 10.60
CA GLY A 74 7.32 -7.43 10.63
C GLY A 74 7.14 -6.31 9.60
N CYS A 75 5.99 -6.17 8.97
CA CYS A 75 5.71 -5.02 8.11
C CYS A 75 5.42 -3.77 8.97
N VAL A 76 5.87 -2.61 8.53
CA VAL A 76 5.20 -1.35 8.88
C VAL A 76 3.86 -1.32 8.17
N VAL A 77 2.77 -1.23 8.92
CA VAL A 77 1.42 -1.22 8.35
C VAL A 77 0.91 0.21 8.30
N GLY A 78 0.33 0.60 7.17
CA GLY A 78 -0.37 1.86 7.00
C GLY A 78 -1.84 1.62 6.70
N THR A 79 -2.71 2.37 7.37
CA THR A 79 -4.14 2.44 7.05
C THR A 79 -4.56 3.90 6.90
N PHE A 80 -5.54 4.17 6.07
CA PHE A 80 -6.03 5.53 5.84
C PHE A 80 -7.52 5.47 5.50
N ASN A 81 -8.23 6.56 5.80
CA ASN A 81 -9.61 6.73 5.38
C ASN A 81 -9.66 7.40 4.00
N PHE A 82 -10.34 6.77 3.04
CA PHE A 82 -10.74 7.44 1.81
C PHE A 82 -11.59 8.67 2.12
N ARG A 83 -11.65 9.63 1.19
CA ARG A 83 -12.55 10.78 1.31
C ARG A 83 -13.98 10.40 1.72
N GLY A 84 -14.51 11.11 2.70
CA GLY A 84 -15.85 10.86 3.26
C GLY A 84 -15.96 9.69 4.24
N ALA A 85 -14.86 9.09 4.70
CA ALA A 85 -14.83 8.17 5.83
C ALA A 85 -14.08 8.78 7.03
N GLY A 86 -14.53 8.46 8.25
CA GLY A 86 -13.90 8.98 9.48
C GLY A 86 -13.75 10.51 9.47
N ASP A 87 -12.55 10.99 9.79
CA ASP A 87 -12.21 12.41 9.75
C ASP A 87 -11.59 12.85 8.40
N SER A 88 -11.62 11.98 7.37
CA SER A 88 -11.26 12.39 6.01
C SER A 88 -12.33 13.30 5.42
N GLU A 89 -11.90 14.44 4.88
CA GLU A 89 -12.78 15.42 4.26
C GLU A 89 -13.43 14.88 2.97
N GLY A 90 -14.33 15.69 2.41
CA GLY A 90 -14.96 15.41 1.13
C GLY A 90 -16.09 14.38 1.21
N ARG A 91 -16.32 13.67 0.10
CA ARG A 91 -17.35 12.63 0.00
C ARG A 91 -16.93 11.59 -1.02
N THR A 92 -17.43 10.38 -0.85
CA THR A 92 -17.22 9.30 -1.81
C THR A 92 -17.80 9.65 -3.18
N SER A 93 -17.05 9.33 -4.22
CA SER A 93 -17.38 9.53 -5.62
C SER A 93 -17.91 8.25 -6.25
N TRP A 94 -18.70 8.44 -7.30
CA TRP A 94 -19.19 7.34 -8.13
C TRP A 94 -18.14 6.83 -9.13
N THR A 95 -17.08 7.60 -9.38
CA THR A 95 -16.09 7.31 -10.43
C THR A 95 -14.85 6.60 -9.92
N ALA A 96 -14.63 6.59 -8.60
CA ALA A 96 -13.42 6.13 -7.93
C ALA A 96 -12.10 6.84 -8.30
N LYS A 97 -12.08 7.77 -9.27
CA LYS A 97 -10.86 8.54 -9.61
C LYS A 97 -10.34 9.36 -8.43
N PRO A 98 -11.19 10.06 -7.66
CA PRO A 98 -10.73 10.78 -6.49
C PRO A 98 -10.20 9.85 -5.38
N GLU A 99 -10.85 8.71 -5.16
CA GLU A 99 -10.41 7.66 -4.22
C GLU A 99 -9.09 7.02 -4.64
N LEU A 100 -8.87 6.83 -5.96
CA LEU A 100 -7.59 6.41 -6.51
C LEU A 100 -6.50 7.43 -6.18
N GLY A 101 -6.81 8.72 -6.25
CA GLY A 101 -5.86 9.77 -5.85
C GLY A 101 -5.56 9.75 -4.36
N ASP A 102 -6.55 9.41 -3.53
CA ASP A 102 -6.34 9.24 -2.09
C ASP A 102 -5.40 8.07 -1.80
N TYR A 103 -5.59 6.94 -2.49
CA TYR A 103 -4.67 5.80 -2.38
C TYR A 103 -3.26 6.18 -2.88
N VAL A 104 -3.15 6.88 -4.01
CA VAL A 104 -1.86 7.32 -4.56
C VAL A 104 -1.12 8.25 -3.60
N SER A 105 -1.83 9.14 -2.90
CA SER A 105 -1.22 9.96 -1.83
C SER A 105 -0.58 9.11 -0.76
N PHE A 106 -1.32 8.11 -0.25
CA PHE A 106 -0.83 7.26 0.83
C PHE A 106 0.26 6.28 0.35
N TYR A 107 0.18 5.83 -0.90
CA TYR A 107 1.24 5.05 -1.56
C TYR A 107 2.54 5.86 -1.66
N GLY A 108 2.47 7.12 -2.13
CA GLY A 108 3.62 8.01 -2.18
C GLY A 108 4.23 8.28 -0.81
N PHE A 109 3.38 8.47 0.21
CA PHE A 109 3.81 8.59 1.60
C PHE A 109 4.58 7.35 2.07
N MET A 110 4.01 6.15 1.90
CA MET A 110 4.62 4.90 2.37
C MET A 110 5.96 4.63 1.67
N LEU A 111 6.05 4.88 0.36
CA LEU A 111 7.31 4.76 -0.36
C LEU A 111 8.37 5.66 0.27
N GLN A 112 8.09 6.96 0.41
CA GLN A 112 9.08 7.92 0.92
C GLN A 112 9.44 7.63 2.38
N TYR A 113 8.45 7.27 3.20
CA TYR A 113 8.64 6.91 4.60
C TYR A 113 9.60 5.71 4.75
N LEU A 114 9.38 4.62 4.01
CA LEU A 114 10.24 3.43 4.04
C LEU A 114 11.66 3.73 3.52
N HIS A 115 11.79 4.58 2.49
CA HIS A 115 13.11 5.01 2.01
C HIS A 115 13.87 5.78 3.08
N PHE A 116 13.21 6.72 3.78
CA PHE A 116 13.84 7.46 4.87
C PHE A 116 14.30 6.53 6.00
N LEU A 117 13.46 5.58 6.41
CA LEU A 117 13.84 4.60 7.43
C LEU A 117 15.04 3.77 6.98
N LYS A 118 15.02 3.22 5.75
CA LYS A 118 16.10 2.38 5.24
C LYS A 118 17.43 3.12 5.17
N LEU A 119 17.44 4.33 4.63
CA LEU A 119 18.65 5.14 4.52
C LEU A 119 19.22 5.52 5.89
N ALA A 120 18.36 5.75 6.88
CA ALA A 120 18.81 6.02 8.25
C ALA A 120 19.33 4.76 8.95
N LEU A 121 18.63 3.63 8.82
CA LEU A 121 18.94 2.37 9.49
C LEU A 121 20.13 1.61 8.88
N THR A 122 20.53 1.95 7.66
CA THR A 122 21.71 1.34 7.02
C THR A 122 22.98 1.83 7.73
N PRO A 123 23.82 0.94 8.26
CA PRO A 123 25.08 1.35 8.88
C PRO A 123 25.91 2.15 7.88
N ARG A 124 26.37 3.35 8.27
CA ARG A 124 27.41 4.06 7.51
C ARG A 124 28.67 3.22 7.64
N GLU A 125 29.07 2.52 6.58
CA GLU A 125 30.43 2.00 6.51
C GLU A 125 31.37 3.20 6.69
N GLU A 126 32.12 3.21 7.78
CA GLU A 126 33.27 4.10 7.91
C GLU A 126 34.16 3.86 6.69
N VAL A 127 34.52 4.96 6.03
CA VAL A 127 35.37 4.96 4.84
C VAL A 127 36.72 4.34 5.23
N ASP A 128 36.88 3.04 5.01
CA ASP A 128 38.20 2.45 4.90
C ASP A 128 38.22 1.22 3.96
N SER A 129 38.78 1.48 2.77
CA SER A 129 39.35 0.55 1.78
C SER A 129 38.43 -0.38 0.96
N PRO A 130 38.55 -0.37 -0.39
CA PRO A 130 37.77 -1.23 -1.28
C PRO A 130 38.31 -2.66 -1.27
N LYS A 131 37.56 -3.61 -0.67
CA LYS A 131 37.79 -5.05 -0.91
C LYS A 131 36.88 -5.54 -2.04
N PRO A 132 37.40 -6.27 -3.04
CA PRO A 132 36.60 -6.82 -4.11
C PRO A 132 35.68 -7.91 -3.56
N ARG A 133 34.36 -7.74 -3.73
CA ARG A 133 33.36 -8.78 -3.43
C ARG A 133 33.63 -9.99 -4.33
N LYS A 134 34.02 -11.13 -3.74
CA LYS A 134 34.05 -12.41 -4.44
C LYS A 134 32.62 -12.84 -4.74
N ALA A 135 32.33 -13.09 -6.00
CA ALA A 135 31.10 -13.74 -6.43
C ALA A 135 31.14 -15.21 -5.97
N SER A 136 30.23 -15.57 -5.06
CA SER A 136 29.89 -16.98 -4.79
C SER A 136 28.38 -17.10 -4.64
N ASP A 137 27.83 -17.89 -5.57
CA ASP A 137 26.52 -18.51 -5.71
C ASP A 137 25.39 -18.25 -4.71
N GLY A 138 24.24 -17.88 -5.28
CA GLY A 138 22.94 -17.79 -4.64
C GLY A 138 22.29 -16.43 -4.90
N VAL A 139 21.74 -16.20 -6.09
CA VAL A 139 20.97 -14.99 -6.40
C VAL A 139 19.65 -15.05 -5.62
N LYS A 140 19.69 -14.70 -4.33
CA LYS A 140 18.53 -14.14 -3.65
C LYS A 140 18.47 -12.69 -4.08
N ASN A 141 17.45 -12.34 -4.88
CA ASN A 141 17.13 -10.96 -5.21
C ASN A 141 16.77 -10.23 -3.91
N ASN A 142 17.78 -9.73 -3.19
CA ASN A 142 17.55 -9.03 -1.94
C ASN A 142 17.15 -7.59 -2.26
N THR A 143 15.84 -7.33 -2.30
CA THR A 143 15.29 -6.00 -2.52
C THR A 143 15.47 -5.17 -1.25
N ASP A 144 15.78 -3.88 -1.40
CA ASP A 144 16.01 -3.00 -0.26
C ASP A 144 14.71 -2.65 0.47
N ILE A 145 13.62 -2.58 -0.28
CA ILE A 145 12.27 -2.28 0.19
C ILE A 145 11.29 -3.26 -0.44
N HIS A 146 10.36 -3.76 0.36
CA HIS A 146 9.24 -4.55 -0.11
C HIS A 146 7.93 -3.94 0.40
N LEU A 147 7.05 -3.55 -0.52
CA LEU A 147 5.80 -2.86 -0.19
C LEU A 147 4.59 -3.63 -0.73
N ILE A 148 3.70 -4.01 0.17
CA ILE A 148 2.44 -4.69 -0.13
C ILE A 148 1.33 -3.64 -0.30
N LEU A 149 0.73 -3.57 -1.48
CA LEU A 149 -0.41 -2.71 -1.79
C LEU A 149 -1.69 -3.53 -1.61
N GLY A 150 -2.40 -3.28 -0.52
CA GLY A 150 -3.55 -4.08 -0.13
C GLY A 150 -4.84 -3.29 0.06
N GLY A 151 -5.95 -4.02 -0.07
CA GLY A 151 -7.26 -3.49 0.28
C GLY A 151 -8.31 -4.56 0.42
N TYR A 152 -9.41 -4.19 1.07
CA TYR A 152 -10.58 -5.04 1.27
C TYR A 152 -11.79 -4.48 0.50
N SER A 153 -12.49 -5.35 -0.24
CA SER A 153 -13.69 -5.01 -1.00
C SER A 153 -13.44 -3.82 -1.94
N TYR A 154 -14.12 -2.69 -1.76
CA TYR A 154 -13.86 -1.46 -2.52
C TYR A 154 -12.39 -1.03 -2.45
N GLY A 155 -11.74 -1.13 -1.28
CA GLY A 155 -10.32 -0.82 -1.15
C GLY A 155 -9.43 -1.71 -2.02
N SER A 156 -9.78 -3.00 -2.19
CA SER A 156 -9.05 -3.92 -3.08
C SER A 156 -9.19 -3.51 -4.55
N LEU A 157 -10.37 -2.99 -4.94
CA LEU A 157 -10.62 -2.48 -6.28
C LEU A 157 -9.75 -1.25 -6.55
N ILE A 158 -9.64 -0.32 -5.59
CA ILE A 158 -8.76 0.84 -5.74
C ILE A 158 -7.29 0.42 -5.79
N ALA A 159 -6.86 -0.44 -4.86
CA ALA A 159 -5.49 -0.97 -4.82
C ALA A 159 -5.10 -1.65 -6.15
N SER A 160 -6.04 -2.33 -6.79
CA SER A 160 -5.84 -2.98 -8.09
C SER A 160 -5.56 -2.02 -9.24
N ASN A 161 -5.96 -0.75 -9.12
CA ASN A 161 -5.89 0.25 -10.18
C ASN A 161 -4.83 1.32 -9.94
N VAL A 162 -3.95 1.14 -8.94
CA VAL A 162 -2.88 2.09 -8.64
C VAL A 162 -1.83 2.13 -9.77
N PRO A 163 -1.10 3.25 -9.91
CA PRO A 163 0.00 3.37 -10.86
C PRO A 163 1.16 2.40 -10.56
N THR A 164 2.00 2.15 -11.56
CA THR A 164 3.23 1.36 -11.38
C THR A 164 4.21 2.05 -10.43
N LEU A 165 5.13 1.27 -9.86
CA LEU A 165 6.25 1.80 -9.08
C LEU A 165 7.03 2.88 -9.86
N ASP A 166 7.40 2.63 -11.12
CA ASP A 166 8.13 3.62 -11.94
C ASP A 166 7.37 4.94 -12.04
N THR A 167 6.06 4.88 -12.25
CA THR A 167 5.22 6.08 -12.31
C THR A 167 5.23 6.83 -10.98
N MET A 168 5.19 6.12 -9.85
CA MET A 168 5.27 6.72 -8.51
C MET A 168 6.63 7.37 -8.23
N LEU A 169 7.71 6.75 -8.69
CA LEU A 169 9.08 7.28 -8.56
C LEU A 169 9.22 8.56 -9.40
N ASP A 170 8.72 8.56 -10.63
CA ASP A 170 8.79 9.72 -11.52
C ASP A 170 7.95 10.90 -11.00
N LEU A 171 6.76 10.62 -10.44
CA LEU A 171 5.91 11.62 -9.78
C LEU A 171 6.61 12.27 -8.59
N SER A 172 7.35 11.48 -7.82
CA SER A 172 8.10 11.96 -6.66
C SER A 172 9.28 12.84 -7.05
N GLN A 173 9.87 12.64 -8.24
CA GLN A 173 11.01 13.42 -8.74
C GLN A 173 10.58 14.69 -9.50
N SER A 174 9.50 14.61 -10.28
CA SER A 174 9.09 15.67 -11.22
C SER A 174 8.22 16.76 -10.60
N ALA A 175 7.79 16.60 -9.34
CA ALA A 175 6.82 17.50 -8.72
C ALA A 175 7.44 18.86 -8.36
N PRO A 176 6.92 19.99 -8.88
CA PRO A 176 7.36 21.32 -8.46
C PRO A 176 7.05 21.57 -6.98
N THR A 177 7.92 22.31 -6.30
CA THR A 177 7.79 22.64 -4.87
C THR A 177 6.56 23.50 -4.58
N THR A 178 6.17 24.36 -5.52
CA THR A 178 5.05 25.29 -5.39
C THR A 178 4.08 25.18 -6.57
N THR A 179 2.80 25.39 -6.28
CA THR A 179 1.76 25.63 -7.28
C THR A 179 1.87 27.06 -7.83
N PRO A 180 1.23 27.38 -8.96
CA PRO A 180 1.16 28.75 -9.49
C PRO A 180 0.52 29.76 -8.52
N THR A 181 -0.19 29.27 -7.51
CA THR A 181 -0.77 30.05 -6.41
C THR A 181 0.14 30.17 -5.18
N ASN A 182 1.44 29.84 -5.31
CA ASN A 182 2.45 29.81 -4.24
C ASN A 182 2.13 28.86 -3.06
N LYS A 183 1.22 27.90 -3.23
CA LYS A 183 0.96 26.86 -2.22
C LYS A 183 1.87 25.66 -2.45
N SER A 184 2.21 24.92 -1.39
CA SER A 184 2.95 23.66 -1.56
C SER A 184 2.13 22.66 -2.36
N THR A 185 2.76 21.90 -3.27
CA THR A 185 2.06 20.83 -3.99
C THR A 185 1.76 19.67 -3.04
N PRO A 186 0.65 18.91 -3.25
CA PRO A 186 0.34 17.75 -2.40
C PRO A 186 1.49 16.75 -2.27
N ILE A 187 2.22 16.49 -3.36
CA ILE A 187 3.38 15.58 -3.38
C ILE A 187 4.52 16.08 -2.47
N HIS A 188 4.79 17.39 -2.49
CA HIS A 188 5.82 17.98 -1.63
C HIS A 188 5.40 17.92 -0.15
N GLU A 189 4.13 18.20 0.14
CA GLU A 189 3.60 18.15 1.50
C GLU A 189 3.59 16.71 2.04
N ILE A 190 3.21 15.73 1.22
CA ILE A 190 3.34 14.29 1.52
C ILE A 190 4.79 13.94 1.90
N ARG A 191 5.78 14.45 1.14
CA ARG A 191 7.21 14.20 1.44
C ARG A 191 7.66 14.79 2.76
N SER A 192 7.26 16.02 3.04
CA SER A 192 7.54 16.67 4.31
C SER A 192 6.95 15.87 5.49
N ILE A 193 5.72 15.39 5.33
CA ILE A 193 5.05 14.58 6.35
C ILE A 193 5.74 13.22 6.50
N ALA A 194 6.08 12.54 5.41
CA ALA A 194 6.83 11.28 5.44
C ALA A 194 8.17 11.42 6.17
N LYS A 195 8.94 12.48 5.86
CA LYS A 195 10.19 12.79 6.55
C LYS A 195 9.98 13.02 8.04
N ARG A 196 8.96 13.80 8.41
CA ARG A 196 8.63 14.09 9.81
C ARG A 196 8.25 12.82 10.58
N ILE A 197 7.38 11.97 10.03
CA ILE A 197 6.99 10.72 10.68
C ILE A 197 8.17 9.75 10.77
N ALA A 198 9.06 9.72 9.77
CA ALA A 198 10.29 8.92 9.82
C ALA A 198 11.23 9.40 10.94
N ALA A 199 11.46 10.71 11.07
CA ALA A 199 12.23 11.30 12.16
C ALA A 199 11.68 10.90 13.53
N LEU A 200 10.36 11.03 13.75
CA LEU A 200 9.70 10.62 14.99
C LEU A 200 9.84 9.11 15.26
N SER A 201 9.82 8.29 14.22
CA SER A 201 10.01 6.83 14.35
C SER A 201 11.44 6.49 14.79
N LEU A 202 12.44 7.20 14.24
CA LEU A 202 13.85 7.02 14.60
C LEU A 202 14.14 7.55 16.01
N GLU A 203 13.48 8.62 16.44
CA GLU A 203 13.55 9.12 17.82
C GLU A 203 12.97 8.14 18.83
N GLN A 204 11.89 7.42 18.51
CA GLN A 204 11.31 6.39 19.37
C GLN A 204 12.30 5.24 19.65
N ILE A 205 13.19 4.95 18.69
CA ILE A 205 14.28 3.99 18.89
C ILE A 205 15.59 4.66 19.31
N GLN A 206 15.59 5.91 19.78
CA GLN A 206 16.79 6.63 20.26
C GLN A 206 17.93 6.73 19.23
N MET A 207 17.59 6.74 17.95
CA MET A 207 18.57 6.76 16.87
C MET A 207 18.82 8.18 16.37
N SER A 208 20.09 8.60 16.42
CA SER A 208 20.52 9.86 15.81
C SER A 208 20.38 9.77 14.29
N HIS A 209 19.74 10.77 13.69
CA HIS A 209 19.43 10.75 12.27
C HIS A 209 19.68 12.12 11.63
N ASN A 210 20.10 12.10 10.37
CA ASN A 210 20.14 13.27 9.50
C ASN A 210 19.50 12.87 8.17
N LEU A 211 18.18 13.11 8.07
CA LEU A 211 17.41 12.77 6.90
C LEU A 211 17.60 13.88 5.85
N ALA A 212 18.03 13.52 4.65
CA ALA A 212 18.08 14.43 3.51
C ALA A 212 16.67 15.01 3.23
N ASP A 213 16.59 16.19 2.62
CA ASP A 213 15.30 16.80 2.25
C ASP A 213 14.63 16.05 1.10
N VAL A 214 15.42 15.48 0.19
CA VAL A 214 14.94 14.69 -0.94
C VAL A 214 15.73 13.38 -0.97
N PRO A 215 15.13 12.24 -0.57
CA PRO A 215 15.76 10.95 -0.72
C PRO A 215 15.76 10.58 -2.21
N ASP A 216 16.88 10.10 -2.73
CA ASP A 216 16.90 9.49 -4.05
C ASP A 216 16.19 8.14 -3.99
N LEU A 217 14.90 8.12 -4.36
CA LEU A 217 14.08 6.91 -4.35
C LEU A 217 14.55 5.87 -5.38
N ARG A 218 15.42 6.24 -6.34
CA ARG A 218 16.01 5.28 -7.30
C ARG A 218 17.29 4.65 -6.75
N ALA A 219 17.84 5.15 -5.64
CA ALA A 219 19.02 4.58 -5.01
C ALA A 219 18.76 3.25 -4.30
N LEU A 220 17.49 2.94 -3.98
CA LEU A 220 17.07 1.70 -3.33
C LEU A 220 16.18 0.89 -4.26
N THR A 221 16.39 -0.41 -4.28
CA THR A 221 15.53 -1.35 -5.02
C THR A 221 14.23 -1.57 -4.26
N THR A 222 13.09 -1.23 -4.89
CA THR A 222 11.76 -1.45 -4.31
C THR A 222 11.03 -2.54 -5.09
N SER A 223 10.45 -3.49 -4.37
CA SER A 223 9.55 -4.52 -4.91
C SER A 223 8.13 -4.31 -4.42
N ILE A 224 7.16 -4.61 -5.28
CA ILE A 224 5.74 -4.46 -4.99
C ILE A 224 5.06 -5.83 -4.95
N SER A 225 4.10 -5.98 -4.04
CA SER A 225 3.17 -7.12 -4.01
C SER A 225 1.76 -6.63 -3.79
N TYR A 226 0.76 -7.41 -4.15
CA TYR A 226 -0.65 -7.05 -3.97
C TYR A 226 -1.38 -7.99 -3.03
N LEU A 227 -2.23 -7.43 -2.17
CA LEU A 227 -3.12 -8.19 -1.29
C LEU A 227 -4.58 -7.77 -1.51
N LEU A 228 -5.36 -8.64 -2.15
CA LEU A 228 -6.73 -8.35 -2.56
C LEU A 228 -7.70 -9.18 -1.71
N VAL A 229 -8.36 -8.56 -0.74
CA VAL A 229 -9.31 -9.25 0.15
C VAL A 229 -10.74 -9.00 -0.33
N SER A 230 -11.49 -10.07 -0.56
CA SER A 230 -12.86 -10.06 -1.14
C SER A 230 -12.98 -9.14 -2.36
N PRO A 231 -12.22 -9.38 -3.45
CA PRO A 231 -12.17 -8.45 -4.57
C PRO A 231 -13.51 -8.29 -5.29
N LEU A 232 -13.79 -7.04 -5.66
CA LEU A 232 -15.00 -6.65 -6.39
C LEU A 232 -14.75 -6.73 -7.90
N LEU A 233 -15.27 -7.76 -8.56
CA LEU A 233 -15.07 -7.99 -9.99
C LEU A 233 -16.23 -7.44 -10.83
N PRO A 234 -15.99 -6.70 -11.93
CA PRO A 234 -17.05 -6.29 -12.87
C PRO A 234 -17.77 -7.48 -13.54
N PRO A 235 -19.05 -7.38 -13.95
CA PRO A 235 -19.98 -6.29 -13.72
C PRO A 235 -20.62 -6.44 -12.33
N ILE A 236 -20.50 -5.42 -11.50
CA ILE A 236 -21.25 -5.32 -10.24
C ILE A 236 -22.41 -4.41 -10.57
N SER A 237 -23.63 -4.93 -10.47
CA SER A 237 -24.89 -4.25 -10.81
C SER A 237 -24.86 -2.75 -10.51
N GLN A 238 -25.13 -1.93 -11.54
CA GLN A 238 -25.33 -0.46 -11.53
C GLN A 238 -24.27 0.45 -10.88
N PHE A 239 -23.41 -0.03 -9.98
CA PHE A 239 -22.49 0.80 -9.21
C PHE A 239 -21.11 0.96 -9.85
N LEU A 240 -20.64 0.04 -10.71
CA LEU A 240 -19.21 0.00 -11.10
C LEU A 240 -18.91 -0.33 -12.58
N THR A 241 -19.69 0.17 -13.54
CA THR A 241 -19.47 -0.10 -14.99
C THR A 241 -18.44 0.83 -15.67
N VAL A 242 -17.87 1.81 -14.96
CA VAL A 242 -16.98 2.86 -15.53
C VAL A 242 -15.47 2.63 -15.31
N PHE A 243 -15.07 1.43 -14.91
CA PHE A 243 -13.72 1.13 -14.37
C PHE A 243 -12.72 0.57 -15.40
N SER A 244 -13.10 0.41 -16.67
CA SER A 244 -12.26 -0.28 -17.67
C SER A 244 -10.94 0.45 -17.99
N THR A 245 -10.81 1.73 -17.65
CA THR A 245 -9.57 2.51 -17.70
C THR A 245 -9.61 3.63 -16.66
N LEU A 246 -9.36 3.32 -15.38
CA LEU A 246 -9.09 4.38 -14.41
C LEU A 246 -7.77 5.05 -14.80
N SER A 247 -7.79 6.37 -14.97
CA SER A 247 -6.57 7.18 -15.11
C SER A 247 -6.69 8.36 -14.17
N LEU A 248 -5.58 8.72 -13.54
CA LEU A 248 -5.53 9.85 -12.62
C LEU A 248 -4.98 11.07 -13.35
N ASN A 249 -5.79 12.12 -13.40
CA ASN A 249 -5.30 13.44 -13.78
C ASN A 249 -4.82 14.13 -12.50
N VAL A 250 -3.51 14.28 -12.32
CA VAL A 250 -2.99 15.16 -11.26
C VAL A 250 -3.28 16.58 -11.70
N LYS A 251 -3.98 17.35 -10.86
CA LYS A 251 -4.20 18.78 -11.12
C LYS A 251 -2.88 19.52 -10.95
N THR A 252 -2.26 19.88 -12.06
CA THR A 252 -1.44 21.09 -12.21
C THR A 252 -2.22 22.06 -13.09
N ASP A 253 -2.13 23.39 -12.89
CA ASP A 253 -2.97 24.40 -13.59
C ASP A 253 -2.70 24.55 -15.11
N THR A 254 -2.17 23.53 -15.77
CA THR A 254 -2.14 23.40 -17.21
C THR A 254 -3.31 22.52 -17.67
N PRO A 255 -4.00 22.82 -18.79
CA PRO A 255 -5.05 21.96 -19.35
C PRO A 255 -4.55 20.57 -19.78
N LYS A 256 -3.23 20.34 -19.68
CA LYS A 256 -2.53 19.06 -19.72
C LYS A 256 -1.72 18.92 -18.42
N GLY A 257 -2.35 18.55 -17.32
CA GLY A 257 -1.61 18.06 -16.14
C GLY A 257 -0.90 16.75 -16.49
N PRO A 258 0.15 16.35 -15.75
CA PRO A 258 0.80 15.06 -15.97
C PRO A 258 -0.25 13.95 -15.79
N HIS A 259 -0.58 13.28 -16.88
CA HIS A 259 -1.48 12.13 -16.90
C HIS A 259 -0.73 10.96 -16.27
N ILE A 260 -1.18 10.47 -15.13
CA ILE A 260 -0.62 9.28 -14.50
C ILE A 260 -1.24 8.06 -15.20
N PRO A 261 -0.48 7.33 -16.04
CA PRO A 261 -0.98 6.09 -16.60
C PRO A 261 -1.17 5.08 -15.45
N CYS A 262 -2.39 4.58 -15.29
CA CYS A 262 -2.65 3.43 -14.46
C CYS A 262 -2.81 2.24 -15.42
N PRO A 263 -1.89 1.26 -15.41
CA PRO A 263 -2.02 0.08 -16.25
C PRO A 263 -3.28 -0.69 -15.91
N ARG A 264 -3.68 -1.59 -16.81
CA ARG A 264 -4.78 -2.52 -16.49
C ARG A 264 -4.39 -3.34 -15.27
N PRO A 265 -5.28 -3.53 -14.28
CA PRO A 265 -5.00 -4.29 -13.07
C PRO A 265 -4.36 -5.66 -13.33
N ALA A 266 -4.87 -6.38 -14.34
CA ALA A 266 -4.39 -7.72 -14.69
C ALA A 266 -2.91 -7.74 -15.11
N ASP A 267 -2.42 -6.69 -15.78
CA ASP A 267 -1.03 -6.62 -16.24
C ASP A 267 -0.07 -6.43 -15.06
N GLN A 268 -0.48 -5.67 -14.02
CA GLN A 268 0.32 -5.48 -12.81
C GLN A 268 0.25 -6.69 -11.88
N GLN A 269 -0.96 -7.19 -11.60
CA GLN A 269 -1.17 -8.27 -10.63
C GLN A 269 -0.61 -9.62 -11.08
N SER A 270 -0.49 -9.86 -12.38
CA SER A 270 0.18 -11.07 -12.88
C SER A 270 1.70 -10.96 -12.75
N THR A 271 2.28 -9.77 -12.95
CA THR A 271 3.73 -9.57 -12.96
C THR A 271 4.35 -9.31 -11.58
N HIS A 272 3.54 -9.30 -10.52
CA HIS A 272 3.97 -9.13 -9.14
C HIS A 272 3.40 -10.25 -8.27
N HIS A 273 4.09 -10.62 -7.20
CA HIS A 273 3.52 -11.49 -6.17
C HIS A 273 2.18 -10.92 -5.69
N THR A 274 1.10 -11.65 -5.95
CA THR A 274 -0.26 -11.18 -5.64
C THR A 274 -1.02 -12.28 -4.94
N LEU A 275 -1.67 -11.96 -3.82
CA LEU A 275 -2.63 -12.84 -3.17
C LEU A 275 -4.04 -12.27 -3.29
N ALA A 276 -4.94 -13.04 -3.88
CA ALA A 276 -6.38 -12.84 -3.73
C ALA A 276 -6.94 -13.77 -2.63
N LEU A 277 -7.58 -13.19 -1.62
CA LEU A 277 -8.17 -13.91 -0.49
C LEU A 277 -9.68 -13.65 -0.48
N PHE A 278 -10.49 -14.69 -0.65
CA PHE A 278 -11.94 -14.54 -0.72
C PHE A 278 -12.67 -15.76 -0.16
N GLY A 279 -13.94 -15.58 0.15
CA GLY A 279 -14.80 -16.64 0.64
C GLY A 279 -15.64 -17.30 -0.46
N ASP A 280 -16.03 -18.56 -0.22
CA ASP A 280 -16.93 -19.32 -1.10
C ASP A 280 -18.41 -18.90 -0.96
N GLN A 281 -18.77 -18.19 0.12
CA GLN A 281 -20.10 -17.65 0.39
C GLN A 281 -20.20 -16.13 0.15
N ASP A 282 -19.31 -15.54 -0.65
CA ASP A 282 -19.35 -14.12 -0.99
C ASP A 282 -20.60 -13.77 -1.84
N THR A 283 -21.44 -12.89 -1.30
CA THR A 283 -22.70 -12.48 -1.92
C THR A 283 -22.57 -11.28 -2.86
N PHE A 284 -21.44 -10.57 -2.84
CA PHE A 284 -21.17 -9.40 -3.70
C PHE A 284 -20.52 -9.82 -5.02
N THR A 285 -19.53 -10.71 -4.94
CA THR A 285 -18.93 -11.36 -6.11
C THR A 285 -19.05 -12.87 -5.94
N SER A 286 -19.85 -13.52 -6.79
CA SER A 286 -20.07 -14.96 -6.66
C SER A 286 -18.77 -15.76 -6.77
N VAL A 287 -18.70 -16.86 -6.01
CA VAL A 287 -17.54 -17.78 -6.00
C VAL A 287 -17.13 -18.22 -7.40
N GLY A 288 -18.07 -18.67 -8.23
CA GLY A 288 -17.76 -19.10 -9.60
C GLY A 288 -17.25 -17.97 -10.52
N LYS A 289 -17.41 -16.69 -10.14
CA LYS A 289 -16.80 -15.56 -10.85
C LYS A 289 -15.39 -15.27 -10.32
N LEU A 290 -15.21 -15.34 -9.01
CA LEU A 290 -13.90 -15.21 -8.36
C LEU A 290 -12.96 -16.34 -8.79
N GLU A 291 -13.43 -17.58 -8.85
CA GLU A 291 -12.65 -18.74 -9.32
C GLU A 291 -12.22 -18.54 -10.78
N ARG A 292 -13.16 -18.30 -11.69
CA ARG A 292 -12.85 -18.08 -13.12
C ARG A 292 -11.87 -16.93 -13.35
N TRP A 293 -12.01 -15.84 -12.60
CA TRP A 293 -11.07 -14.72 -12.66
C TRP A 293 -9.70 -15.12 -12.11
N SER A 294 -9.65 -15.78 -10.96
CA SER A 294 -8.41 -16.23 -10.33
C SER A 294 -7.66 -17.22 -11.22
N ASP A 295 -8.36 -18.21 -11.78
CA ASP A 295 -7.80 -19.17 -12.72
C ASP A 295 -7.19 -18.46 -13.93
N LYS A 296 -7.91 -17.47 -14.49
CA LYS A 296 -7.38 -16.68 -15.60
C LYS A 296 -6.10 -15.93 -15.21
N MET A 297 -6.04 -15.36 -14.00
CA MET A 297 -4.87 -14.64 -13.50
C MET A 297 -3.67 -15.57 -13.29
N VAL A 298 -3.89 -16.76 -12.72
CA VAL A 298 -2.84 -17.78 -12.51
C VAL A 298 -2.25 -18.26 -13.84
N HIS A 299 -3.07 -18.41 -14.88
CA HIS A 299 -2.63 -18.89 -16.20
C HIS A 299 -2.01 -17.81 -17.09
N MET A 300 -1.87 -16.56 -16.61
CA MET A 300 -1.16 -15.53 -17.37
C MET A 300 0.34 -15.88 -17.49
N PRO A 301 1.00 -15.52 -18.60
CA PRO A 301 2.43 -15.76 -18.76
C PRO A 301 3.24 -15.11 -17.62
N CYS A 302 4.15 -15.87 -17.03
CA CYS A 302 5.01 -15.44 -15.91
C CYS A 302 4.21 -14.95 -14.67
N SER A 303 2.98 -15.44 -14.48
CA SER A 303 2.15 -14.99 -13.37
C SER A 303 2.66 -15.46 -12.02
N GLU A 304 2.81 -14.53 -11.08
CA GLU A 304 3.08 -14.82 -9.66
C GLU A 304 1.82 -14.66 -8.80
N PHE A 305 0.66 -14.64 -9.46
CA PHE A 305 -0.63 -14.54 -8.83
C PHE A 305 -1.01 -15.85 -8.13
N GLN A 306 -1.50 -15.72 -6.90
CA GLN A 306 -2.07 -16.79 -6.12
C GLN A 306 -3.43 -16.37 -5.59
N PHE A 307 -4.30 -17.36 -5.37
CA PHE A 307 -5.53 -17.14 -4.63
C PHE A 307 -5.71 -18.17 -3.52
N ARG A 308 -6.49 -17.80 -2.52
CA ARG A 308 -6.92 -18.67 -1.42
C ARG A 308 -8.41 -18.45 -1.20
N MET A 309 -9.18 -19.51 -1.43
CA MET A 309 -10.60 -19.54 -1.13
C MET A 309 -10.82 -20.08 0.28
N ILE A 310 -11.57 -19.37 1.12
CA ILE A 310 -11.83 -19.74 2.50
C ILE A 310 -13.24 -20.30 2.63
N ASP A 311 -13.31 -21.58 2.99
CA ASP A 311 -14.55 -22.32 3.21
C ASP A 311 -15.43 -21.68 4.30
N GLY A 312 -16.71 -21.50 3.97
CA GLY A 312 -17.73 -20.87 4.79
C GLY A 312 -17.62 -19.36 4.95
N ALA A 313 -16.67 -18.69 4.28
CA ALA A 313 -16.48 -17.25 4.43
C ALA A 313 -17.43 -16.45 3.53
N GLY A 314 -18.14 -15.50 4.12
CA GLY A 314 -18.87 -14.48 3.40
C GLY A 314 -18.00 -13.26 3.10
N HIS A 315 -18.60 -12.25 2.46
CA HIS A 315 -17.88 -11.03 2.09
C HIS A 315 -17.32 -10.29 3.32
N PHE A 316 -18.04 -10.32 4.44
CA PHE A 316 -17.74 -9.59 5.68
C PHE A 316 -16.92 -10.39 6.69
N TRP A 317 -16.55 -11.65 6.40
CA TRP A 317 -15.70 -12.48 7.25
C TRP A 317 -16.21 -12.66 8.70
N ARG A 318 -17.53 -12.77 8.92
CA ARG A 318 -18.13 -12.86 10.26
C ARG A 318 -18.43 -14.29 10.71
N GLU A 319 -18.32 -15.24 9.81
CA GLU A 319 -18.68 -16.63 10.06
C GLU A 319 -17.66 -17.32 10.98
N ASN A 320 -18.09 -18.35 11.70
CA ASN A 320 -17.24 -18.94 12.74
C ASN A 320 -15.97 -19.58 12.13
N GLY A 321 -14.82 -19.17 12.65
CA GLY A 321 -13.51 -19.71 12.28
C GLY A 321 -12.95 -19.23 10.93
N VAL A 322 -13.68 -18.41 10.17
CA VAL A 322 -13.20 -17.93 8.86
C VAL A 322 -12.03 -16.98 8.99
N GLU A 323 -12.05 -16.11 10.00
CA GLU A 323 -10.93 -15.21 10.30
C GLU A 323 -9.65 -16.00 10.60
N VAL A 324 -9.74 -17.07 11.39
CA VAL A 324 -8.58 -17.92 11.71
C VAL A 324 -8.01 -18.57 10.45
N ARG A 325 -8.87 -19.08 9.57
CA ARG A 325 -8.46 -19.65 8.28
C ARG A 325 -7.84 -18.59 7.36
N ALA A 326 -8.41 -17.39 7.32
CA ALA A 326 -7.91 -16.25 6.56
C ALA A 326 -6.51 -15.82 7.03
N ARG A 327 -6.32 -15.68 8.34
CA ARG A 327 -5.03 -15.37 8.97
C ARG A 327 -3.98 -16.42 8.64
N HIS A 328 -4.34 -17.71 8.72
CA HIS A 328 -3.45 -18.80 8.34
C HIS A 328 -3.03 -18.71 6.87
N ALA A 329 -3.98 -18.52 5.95
CA ALA A 329 -3.70 -18.37 4.52
C ALA A 329 -2.78 -17.18 4.21
N LEU A 330 -3.02 -16.03 4.86
CA LEU A 330 -2.19 -14.84 4.74
C LEU A 330 -0.77 -15.09 5.28
N LYS A 331 -0.64 -15.76 6.42
CA LYS A 331 0.64 -16.09 7.03
C LYS A 331 1.49 -17.02 6.16
N GLU A 332 0.87 -18.00 5.50
CA GLU A 332 1.57 -18.87 4.55
C GLU A 332 2.12 -18.06 3.37
N TRP A 333 1.29 -17.21 2.76
CA TRP A 333 1.74 -16.38 1.64
C TRP A 333 2.85 -15.40 2.04
N LEU A 334 2.78 -14.79 3.22
CA LEU A 334 3.82 -13.89 3.72
C LEU A 334 5.18 -14.56 3.95
N ARG A 335 5.23 -15.89 4.08
CA ARG A 335 6.49 -16.67 4.17
C ARG A 335 7.12 -16.92 2.80
N GLU A 336 6.33 -16.83 1.74
CA GLU A 336 6.78 -17.07 0.37
C GLU A 336 7.40 -15.84 -0.28
N ILE A 337 7.09 -14.64 0.24
CA ILE A 337 7.52 -13.34 -0.29
C ILE A 337 8.49 -12.61 0.61
#